data_AF-A0A7C2ESW8-F1
#
_entry.id   AF-A0A7C2ESW8-F1
#
_cell.length_a   1.000
_cell.length_b   1.000
_cell.length_c   1.000
_cell.angle_alpha   90.00
_cell.angle_beta   90.00
_cell.angle_gamma   90.00
#
_symmetry.space_group_name_H-M   'P 1'
#
loop_
_entity.id
_entity.type
_entity.pdbx_description
1 polymer ?
#
loop_
_entity_poly.entity_id
_entity_poly.type
_entity_poly.pdbx_seq_one_letter_code
_entity_poly.pdbx_strand_id
1 'polypeptide(L)'
;MVIPLILTYVILVAGLLLMAISLWTAWRHRNPPAEIEGEPGGLKDFGPSATNRWLRGLRVFLAILILVVFGFHSYWVFRADSNEGFVRARRMDARNRRLAASGLKGWVFDRTGKLENALIRYRSDGGYVRREFPLSDAAVHVTGYSDFIFGAGGI
;
A
#
# COMPACT_ATOMS: atom_id res chain seq x y z
N MET A 1 3.80 1.77 11.42
CA MET A 1 3.41 1.95 10.00
C MET A 1 4.60 2.16 9.05
N VAL A 2 5.83 1.73 9.39
CA VAL A 2 7.03 2.06 8.60
C VAL A 2 7.16 1.18 7.34
N ILE A 3 6.80 -0.10 7.44
CA ILE A 3 6.90 -1.09 6.35
C ILE A 3 6.09 -0.71 5.09
N PRO A 4 4.79 -0.34 5.15
CA PRO A 4 4.04 0.04 3.94
C PRO A 4 4.60 1.31 3.29
N LEU A 5 5.20 2.18 4.09
CA LEU A 5 5.78 3.45 3.65
C LEU A 5 7.10 3.23 2.88
N ILE A 6 7.98 2.36 3.41
CA ILE A 6 9.21 1.93 2.72
C ILE A 6 8.88 1.22 1.41
N LEU A 7 7.92 0.28 1.43
CA LEU A 7 7.53 -0.47 0.22
C LEU A 7 7.02 0.48 -0.88
N THR A 8 6.25 1.49 -0.48
CA THR A 8 5.76 2.52 -1.42
C THR A 8 6.94 3.28 -2.03
N TYR A 9 7.89 3.76 -1.22
CA TYR A 9 9.06 4.46 -1.76
C TYR A 9 9.88 3.59 -2.72
N VAL A 10 10.08 2.31 -2.39
CA VAL A 10 10.79 1.37 -3.28
C VAL A 10 10.08 1.25 -4.63
N ILE A 11 8.76 1.09 -4.62
CA ILE A 11 7.95 0.98 -5.86
C ILE A 11 8.00 2.29 -6.64
N LEU A 12 7.88 3.45 -5.97
CA LEU A 12 7.93 4.76 -6.63
C LEU A 12 9.30 5.00 -7.29
N VAL A 13 10.39 4.73 -6.57
CA VAL A 13 11.75 4.93 -7.10
C VAL A 13 12.03 3.97 -8.25
N ALA A 14 11.69 2.68 -8.10
CA ALA A 14 11.87 1.70 -9.17
C ALA A 14 11.05 2.04 -10.42
N GLY A 15 9.80 2.48 -10.25
CA GLY A 15 8.95 2.93 -11.35
C GLY A 15 9.52 4.15 -12.08
N LEU A 16 9.96 5.18 -11.33
CA LEU A 16 10.58 6.37 -11.90
C LEU A 16 11.87 6.04 -12.64
N LEU A 17 12.71 5.15 -12.10
CA LEU A 17 13.93 4.68 -12.76
C LEU A 17 13.61 3.95 -14.07
N LEU A 18 12.63 3.03 -14.07
CA LEU A 18 12.21 2.33 -15.28
C LEU A 18 11.65 3.30 -16.34
N MET A 19 10.89 4.30 -15.91
CA MET A 19 10.39 5.35 -16.80
C MET A 19 11.54 6.16 -17.39
N ALA A 20 12.50 6.58 -16.57
CA ALA A 20 13.68 7.31 -17.01
C ALA A 20 14.53 6.50 -18.00
N ILE A 21 14.76 5.21 -17.74
CA ILE A 21 15.48 4.31 -18.66
C ILE A 21 14.71 4.17 -19.99
N SER A 22 13.39 4.02 -19.93
CA SER A 22 12.54 3.91 -21.12
C SER A 22 12.57 5.18 -21.98
N LEU A 23 12.56 6.35 -21.34
CA LEU A 23 12.67 7.64 -22.02
C LEU A 23 14.08 7.87 -22.58
N TRP A 24 15.11 7.55 -21.81
CA TRP A 24 16.50 7.67 -22.22
C TRP A 24 16.83 6.77 -23.43
N THR A 25 16.41 5.51 -23.40
CA THR A 25 16.56 4.60 -24.55
C THR A 25 15.73 5.06 -25.76
N ALA A 26 14.54 5.62 -25.55
CA ALA A 26 13.76 6.22 -26.63
C ALA A 26 14.43 7.46 -27.25
N TRP A 27 15.13 8.25 -26.44
CA TRP A 27 15.85 9.44 -26.92
C TRP A 27 17.16 9.09 -27.63
N ARG A 28 17.93 8.15 -27.09
CA ARG A 28 19.24 7.72 -27.63
C ARG A 28 19.14 7.06 -29.00
N HIS A 29 18.03 6.36 -29.29
CA HIS A 29 17.81 5.66 -30.56
C HIS A 29 16.94 6.45 -31.55
N ARG A 30 16.93 7.79 -31.47
CA ARG A 30 16.22 8.64 -32.44
C ARG A 30 16.89 8.76 -33.81
N ASN A 31 18.12 8.27 -33.97
CA ASN A 31 18.80 8.32 -35.26
C ASN A 31 18.04 7.41 -36.25
N PRO A 32 17.52 7.95 -37.37
CA PRO A 32 16.92 7.12 -38.39
C PRO A 32 17.97 6.13 -38.90
N PRO A 33 17.58 4.87 -39.19
CA PRO A 33 18.44 3.97 -39.96
C PRO A 33 18.83 4.68 -41.26
N ALA A 34 20.08 4.56 -41.69
CA ALA A 34 20.47 5.02 -43.02
C ALA A 34 19.56 4.35 -44.06
N GLU A 35 19.03 5.13 -45.01
CA GLU A 35 18.28 4.58 -46.13
C GLU A 35 19.21 3.63 -46.89
N ILE A 36 18.87 2.34 -46.89
CA ILE A 36 19.52 1.35 -47.75
C ILE A 36 18.79 1.44 -49.08
N GLU A 37 19.44 1.99 -50.11
CA GLU A 37 18.89 1.98 -51.47
C GLU A 37 18.77 0.54 -51.98
N GLY A 38 17.54 0.13 -52.29
CA GLY A 38 17.23 -0.89 -53.29
C GLY A 38 16.60 -2.21 -52.79
N GLU A 39 15.32 -2.42 -53.10
CA GLU A 39 14.89 -3.52 -53.98
C GLU A 39 13.47 -3.24 -54.54
N PRO A 40 13.24 -3.39 -55.86
CA PRO A 40 11.92 -3.20 -56.47
C PRO A 40 11.11 -4.48 -56.31
N GLY A 41 10.36 -4.60 -55.22
CA GLY A 41 9.43 -5.72 -55.05
C GLY A 41 8.69 -5.64 -53.74
N GLY A 42 7.36 -5.58 -53.80
CA GLY A 42 6.43 -5.43 -52.67
C GLY A 42 6.38 -6.59 -51.68
N LEU A 43 7.51 -7.00 -51.13
CA LEU A 43 7.58 -7.87 -49.97
C LEU A 43 7.23 -7.06 -48.72
N LYS A 44 6.19 -7.53 -48.03
CA LYS A 44 5.63 -6.92 -46.82
C LYS A 44 6.74 -6.44 -45.89
N ASP A 45 6.54 -5.21 -45.43
CA ASP A 45 7.38 -4.33 -44.60
C ASP A 45 7.66 -4.93 -43.20
N PHE A 46 8.12 -6.17 -43.13
CA PHE A 46 8.60 -6.87 -41.93
C PHE A 46 10.07 -6.54 -41.63
N GLY A 47 10.51 -5.34 -42.04
CA GLY A 47 11.87 -4.86 -41.84
C GLY A 47 12.09 -4.23 -40.45
N PRO A 48 13.32 -3.75 -40.19
CA PRO A 48 13.69 -3.04 -38.95
C PRO A 48 12.73 -1.89 -38.58
N SER A 49 12.07 -1.28 -39.57
CA SER A 49 11.07 -0.23 -39.44
C SER A 49 9.81 -0.66 -38.67
N ALA A 50 9.28 -1.87 -38.92
CA ALA A 50 8.12 -2.41 -38.23
C ALA A 50 8.44 -2.81 -36.78
N THR A 51 9.58 -3.47 -36.57
CA THR A 51 10.08 -3.79 -35.21
C THR A 51 10.29 -2.52 -34.38
N ASN A 52 10.81 -1.45 -34.97
CA ASN A 52 11.01 -0.17 -34.29
C ASN A 52 9.68 0.50 -33.89
N ARG A 53 8.64 0.39 -34.73
CA ARG A 53 7.28 0.92 -34.44
C ARG A 53 6.63 0.19 -33.27
N TRP A 54 6.75 -1.13 -33.23
CA TRP A 54 6.20 -1.96 -32.16
C TRP A 54 6.93 -1.73 -30.83
N LEU A 55 8.26 -1.63 -30.86
CA LEU A 55 9.07 -1.25 -29.69
C LEU A 55 8.70 0.14 -29.15
N ARG A 56 8.42 1.10 -30.04
CA ARG A 56 7.96 2.44 -29.62
C ARG A 56 6.58 2.36 -28.93
N GLY A 57 5.66 1.58 -29.48
CA GLY A 57 4.35 1.32 -28.87
C GLY A 57 4.47 0.68 -27.48
N LEU A 58 5.32 -0.34 -27.36
CA LEU A 58 5.57 -1.03 -26.09
C LEU A 58 6.17 -0.10 -25.02
N ARG A 59 7.11 0.79 -25.40
CA ARG A 59 7.70 1.78 -24.48
C ARG A 59 6.67 2.77 -23.97
N VAL A 60 5.80 3.28 -24.86
CA VAL A 60 4.71 4.18 -24.46
C VAL A 60 3.73 3.46 -23.54
N PHE A 61 3.35 2.23 -23.88
CA PHE A 61 2.49 1.41 -23.04
C PHE A 61 3.09 1.18 -21.64
N LEU A 62 4.37 0.82 -21.56
CA LEU A 62 5.07 0.63 -20.29
C LEU A 62 5.11 1.92 -19.46
N ALA A 63 5.39 3.06 -20.09
CA ALA A 63 5.38 4.36 -19.41
C ALA A 63 4.00 4.69 -18.83
N ILE A 64 2.92 4.44 -19.59
CA ILE A 64 1.54 4.59 -19.11
C ILE A 64 1.29 3.66 -17.92
N LEU A 65 1.70 2.38 -18.01
CA LEU A 65 1.51 1.40 -16.94
C LEU A 65 2.19 1.86 -15.64
N ILE A 66 3.43 2.37 -15.75
CA ILE A 66 4.17 2.92 -14.61
C ILE A 66 3.43 4.11 -14.01
N LEU A 67 2.93 5.04 -14.84
CA LEU A 67 2.15 6.20 -14.35
C LEU A 67 0.86 5.77 -13.63
N VAL A 68 0.17 4.75 -14.12
CA VAL A 68 -1.03 4.19 -13.47
C VAL A 68 -0.68 3.59 -12.12
N VAL A 69 0.35 2.74 -12.05
CA VAL A 69 0.80 2.12 -10.79
C VAL A 69 1.26 3.18 -9.79
N PHE A 70 2.01 4.18 -10.26
CA PHE A 70 2.48 5.31 -9.47
C PHE A 70 1.31 6.13 -8.92
N GLY A 71 0.35 6.50 -9.77
CA GLY A 71 -0.84 7.26 -9.38
C GLY A 71 -1.69 6.50 -8.37
N PHE A 72 -1.88 5.20 -8.59
CA PHE A 72 -2.58 4.33 -7.65
C PHE A 72 -1.88 4.31 -6.28
N HIS A 73 -0.59 4.00 -6.23
CA HIS A 73 0.16 3.94 -4.96
C HIS A 73 0.17 5.28 -4.23
N SER A 74 0.39 6.37 -4.96
CA SER A 74 0.39 7.73 -4.41
C SER A 74 -0.97 8.08 -3.82
N TYR A 75 -2.07 7.74 -4.51
CA TYR A 75 -3.42 7.94 -3.99
C TYR A 75 -3.63 7.19 -2.67
N TRP A 76 -3.23 5.91 -2.61
CA TRP A 76 -3.43 5.08 -1.42
C TRP A 76 -2.67 5.57 -0.20
N VAL A 77 -1.44 6.03 -0.36
CA VAL A 77 -0.61 6.47 0.76
C VAL A 77 -0.93 7.88 1.22
N PHE A 78 -1.17 8.80 0.28
CA PHE A 78 -1.29 10.23 0.62
C PHE A 78 -2.72 10.75 0.67
N ARG A 79 -3.69 10.07 0.03
CA ARG A 79 -5.03 10.62 -0.17
C ARG A 79 -6.16 9.73 0.33
N ALA A 80 -5.98 8.42 0.38
CA ALA A 80 -7.07 7.50 0.73
C ALA A 80 -7.71 7.83 2.08
N ASP A 81 -6.92 8.10 3.12
CA ASP A 81 -7.45 8.41 4.46
C ASP A 81 -8.17 9.78 4.54
N SER A 82 -8.01 10.66 3.55
CA SER A 82 -8.77 11.92 3.45
C SER A 82 -10.11 11.79 2.74
N ASN A 83 -10.40 10.63 2.12
CA ASN A 83 -11.64 10.39 1.39
C ASN A 83 -12.69 9.73 2.31
N GLU A 84 -13.76 10.45 2.63
CA GLU A 84 -14.81 9.96 3.53
C GLU A 84 -15.50 8.69 3.04
N GLY A 85 -15.73 8.57 1.74
CA GLY A 85 -16.34 7.38 1.14
C GLY A 85 -15.45 6.15 1.30
N PHE A 86 -14.15 6.32 1.10
CA PHE A 86 -13.16 5.27 1.34
C PHE A 86 -13.07 4.90 2.81
N VAL A 87 -13.00 5.88 3.72
CA VAL A 87 -12.97 5.64 5.18
C VAL A 87 -14.22 4.86 5.61
N ARG A 88 -15.38 5.22 5.07
CA ARG A 88 -16.65 4.53 5.33
C ARG A 88 -16.61 3.08 4.84
N ALA A 89 -16.14 2.83 3.62
CA ALA A 89 -16.00 1.48 3.07
C ALA A 89 -15.00 0.64 3.88
N ARG A 90 -13.83 1.21 4.21
CA ARG A 90 -12.80 0.56 5.04
C ARG A 90 -13.32 0.17 6.44
N ARG A 91 -14.17 0.99 7.06
CA ARG A 91 -14.83 0.70 8.35
C ARG A 91 -15.82 -0.48 8.26
N MET A 92 -16.39 -0.71 7.08
CA MET A 92 -17.30 -1.84 6.83
C MET A 92 -16.57 -3.11 6.41
N ASP A 93 -15.26 -3.07 6.16
CA ASP A 93 -14.49 -4.25 5.77
C ASP A 93 -14.41 -5.27 6.92
N ALA A 94 -15.02 -6.43 6.70
CA ALA A 94 -15.05 -7.53 7.64
C ALA A 94 -13.66 -8.13 7.90
N ARG A 95 -12.71 -8.00 6.97
CA ARG A 95 -11.33 -8.51 7.16
C ARG A 95 -10.62 -7.75 8.26
N ASN A 96 -10.70 -6.42 8.22
CA ASN A 96 -10.11 -5.56 9.25
C ASN A 96 -10.73 -5.83 10.62
N ARG A 97 -12.06 -6.04 10.68
CA ARG A 97 -12.74 -6.42 11.92
C ARG A 97 -12.30 -7.77 12.44
N ARG A 98 -12.18 -8.78 11.57
CA ARG A 98 -11.71 -10.13 11.94
C ARG A 98 -10.27 -10.11 12.43
N LEU A 99 -9.40 -9.34 11.77
CA LEU A 99 -8.00 -9.20 12.18
C LEU A 99 -7.88 -8.51 13.54
N ALA A 100 -8.65 -7.44 13.75
CA ALA A 100 -8.76 -6.79 15.06
C ALA A 100 -9.31 -7.75 16.12
N ALA A 101 -10.37 -8.51 15.79
CA ALA A 101 -10.99 -9.49 16.68
C ALA A 101 -10.05 -10.65 17.04
N SER A 102 -9.24 -11.13 16.09
CA SER A 102 -8.29 -12.21 16.32
C SER A 102 -7.16 -11.84 17.29
N GLY A 103 -6.89 -10.54 17.46
CA GLY A 103 -5.91 -10.05 18.42
C GLY A 103 -6.48 -9.71 19.79
N LEU A 104 -7.81 -9.86 20.00
CA LEU A 104 -8.43 -9.51 21.28
C LEU A 104 -8.13 -10.58 22.33
N LYS A 105 -7.58 -10.14 23.46
CA LYS A 105 -7.44 -10.98 24.66
C LYS A 105 -8.77 -11.01 25.44
N GLY A 106 -8.85 -11.91 26.42
CA GLY A 106 -9.97 -11.92 27.37
C GLY A 106 -10.05 -10.61 28.18
N TRP A 107 -11.23 -10.34 28.73
CA TRP A 107 -11.39 -9.26 29.72
C TRP A 107 -10.81 -9.71 31.06
N VAL A 108 -10.30 -8.75 31.82
CA VAL A 108 -9.79 -9.00 33.17
C VAL A 108 -10.70 -8.29 34.16
N PHE A 109 -11.19 -9.04 35.13
CA PHE A 109 -12.08 -8.56 36.17
C PHE A 109 -11.35 -8.55 37.51
N ASP A 110 -11.83 -7.71 38.42
CA ASP A 110 -11.53 -7.86 39.83
C ASP A 110 -12.17 -9.17 40.39
N ARG A 111 -11.83 -9.54 41.63
CA ARG A 111 -12.31 -10.73 42.37
C ARG A 111 -13.83 -10.89 42.36
N THR A 112 -14.57 -9.80 42.18
CA THR A 112 -16.03 -9.82 42.10
C THR A 112 -16.57 -10.46 40.81
N GLY A 113 -15.75 -10.55 39.75
CA GLY A 113 -16.15 -11.13 38.46
C GLY A 113 -17.24 -10.36 37.70
N LYS A 114 -17.61 -9.17 38.16
CA LYS A 114 -18.69 -8.37 37.56
C LYS A 114 -18.18 -7.53 36.39
N LEU A 115 -19.02 -7.37 35.35
CA LEU A 115 -18.69 -6.60 34.15
C LEU A 115 -18.34 -5.13 34.43
N GLU A 116 -19.03 -4.52 35.40
CA GLU A 116 -18.82 -3.15 35.85
C GLU A 116 -17.44 -2.93 36.49
N ASN A 117 -16.85 -4.00 37.06
CA ASN A 117 -15.56 -3.99 37.73
C ASN A 117 -14.43 -4.57 36.85
N ALA A 118 -14.57 -4.45 35.52
CA ALA A 118 -13.52 -4.84 34.60
C ALA A 118 -12.29 -3.95 34.79
N LEU A 119 -11.16 -4.56 35.13
CA LEU A 119 -9.85 -3.91 35.17
C LEU A 119 -9.32 -3.65 33.75
N ILE A 120 -9.65 -4.55 32.83
CA ILE A 120 -9.29 -4.47 31.41
C ILE A 120 -10.50 -4.92 30.59
N ARG A 121 -10.95 -4.07 29.66
CA ARG A 121 -12.02 -4.41 28.72
C ARG A 121 -11.71 -3.90 27.33
N TYR A 122 -12.53 -4.29 26.36
CA TYR A 122 -12.49 -3.72 25.03
C TYR A 122 -13.75 -2.89 24.77
N ARG A 123 -13.57 -1.70 24.22
CA ARG A 123 -14.64 -0.86 23.73
C ARG A 123 -14.54 -0.74 22.21
N SER A 124 -15.67 -0.90 21.55
CA SER A 124 -15.80 -0.58 20.12
C SER A 124 -16.22 0.87 19.99
N ASP A 125 -15.35 1.71 19.43
CA ASP A 125 -15.69 3.07 19.06
C ASP A 125 -15.58 3.20 17.53
N GLY A 126 -16.73 3.37 16.88
CA GLY A 126 -16.76 3.56 15.44
C GLY A 126 -16.07 2.43 14.66
N GLY A 127 -16.23 1.17 15.07
CA GLY A 127 -15.64 0.01 14.40
C GLY A 127 -14.16 -0.24 14.68
N TYR A 128 -13.52 0.61 15.49
CA TYR A 128 -12.20 0.36 16.05
C TYR A 128 -12.37 -0.24 17.45
N VAL A 129 -11.78 -1.41 17.68
CA VAL A 129 -11.77 -2.05 19.00
C VAL A 129 -10.51 -1.59 19.72
N ARG A 130 -10.66 -0.86 20.83
CA ARG A 130 -9.56 -0.38 21.67
C ARG A 130 -9.61 -1.05 23.04
N ARG A 131 -8.45 -1.42 23.57
CA ARG A 131 -8.29 -1.90 24.96
C ARG A 131 -8.40 -0.70 25.90
N GLU A 132 -9.31 -0.78 26.86
CA GLU A 132 -9.62 0.27 27.83
C GLU A 132 -9.21 -0.23 29.23
N PHE A 133 -8.63 0.68 30.02
CA PHE A 133 -8.21 0.47 31.40
C PHE A 133 -9.02 1.42 32.30
N PRO A 134 -10.20 1.01 32.81
CA PRO A 134 -11.12 1.92 33.49
C PRO A 134 -10.54 2.59 34.74
N LEU A 135 -9.59 1.93 35.42
CA LEU A 135 -8.93 2.45 36.61
C LEU A 135 -7.64 3.24 36.30
N SER A 136 -7.20 3.27 35.04
CA SER A 136 -5.97 3.92 34.56
C SER A 136 -4.83 3.84 35.59
N ASP A 137 -4.38 4.98 36.11
CA ASP A 137 -3.20 5.13 36.95
C ASP A 137 -3.36 4.43 38.30
N ALA A 138 -4.59 4.30 38.80
CA ALA A 138 -4.86 3.67 40.09
C ALA A 138 -4.57 2.17 40.10
N ALA A 139 -4.57 1.52 38.93
CA ALA A 139 -4.31 0.09 38.81
C ALA A 139 -3.22 -0.25 37.79
N VAL A 140 -2.47 0.73 37.28
CA VAL A 140 -1.49 0.53 36.19
C VAL A 140 -0.42 -0.50 36.53
N HIS A 141 -0.01 -0.57 37.80
CA HIS A 141 0.96 -1.55 38.29
C HIS A 141 0.42 -2.99 38.30
N VAL A 142 -0.92 -3.14 38.36
CA VAL A 142 -1.60 -4.44 38.33
C VAL A 142 -1.95 -4.77 36.89
N THR A 143 -2.68 -3.91 36.17
CA THR A 143 -3.14 -4.18 34.80
C THR A 143 -2.01 -4.18 33.78
N GLY A 144 -0.91 -3.49 34.09
CA GLY A 144 0.20 -3.33 33.19
C GLY A 144 -0.16 -2.59 31.92
N TYR A 145 0.57 -2.89 30.85
CA TYR A 145 0.36 -2.34 29.52
C TYR A 145 0.58 -3.41 28.45
N SER A 146 -0.03 -3.21 27.28
CA SER A 146 0.17 -4.05 26.11
C SER A 146 -0.06 -3.20 24.88
N ASP A 147 1.01 -2.85 24.19
CA ASP A 147 0.96 -2.06 22.97
C ASP A 147 2.01 -2.54 21.96
N PHE A 148 1.78 -2.27 20.69
CA PHE A 148 2.67 -2.66 19.60
C PHE A 148 4.04 -1.97 19.65
N ILE A 149 4.16 -0.83 20.34
CA ILE A 149 5.40 -0.05 20.44
C ILE A 149 6.29 -0.54 21.59
N PHE A 150 5.70 -0.78 22.76
CA PHE A 150 6.43 -1.07 24.00
C PHE A 150 6.38 -2.54 24.42
N GLY A 151 5.68 -3.39 23.65
CA GLY A 151 5.44 -4.78 24.01
C GLY A 151 4.37 -4.92 25.08
N ALA A 152 4.53 -5.88 25.98
CA ALA A 152 3.61 -6.10 27.09
C ALA A 152 4.36 -6.27 28.41
N GLY A 153 3.79 -5.75 29.49
CA GLY A 153 4.29 -5.90 30.86
C GLY A 153 3.12 -5.85 31.84
N GLY A 154 3.18 -6.62 32.93
CA GLY A 154 2.03 -6.91 33.79
C GLY A 154 1.31 -8.20 33.38
N ILE A 155 0.00 -8.29 33.67
CA ILE A 155 -0.87 -9.44 33.34
C ILE A 155 -1.34 -9.49 31.87
#